data_AF-A0A292SXR9-F1
#
_entry.id   AF-A0A292SXR9-F1
#
_cell.length_a   1.000
_cell.length_b   1.000
_cell.length_c   1.000
_cell.angle_alpha   90.00
_cell.angle_beta   90.00
_cell.angle_gamma   90.00
#
_symmetry.space_group_name_H-M   'P 1'
#
loop_
_entity.id
_entity.type
_entity.pdbx_description
1 polymer ?
#
loop_
_entity_poly.entity_id
_entity_poly.type
_entity_poly.pdbx_seq_one_letter_code
_entity_poly.pdbx_strand_id
1 'polypeptide(L)'
;NSSLQNGVSPKSDEKFFDARFDELEGLHIEKSDIKEQHQDKNKIYTERKEDSYTITETKLKDDEPFECVVKRKNGTLKSTAKQLPDGNFETIVYREDGSVYSKGLYKDFYEIFLLEEKKYDRKGTLTEKTYNDEQSQIINERYKNGKLYVVDKTDARRQGVLNERTVYNSDGSVYINTKYAPDCTITESIKNKRTDDPDFDDFDKEAFDGIVKNDFEQGMSGTCYFVSTVQSFLNTTKGREIIKQSVSYHKENDVSTVKFLGAKKEYKFSSSDIKEAMGRLSTGDPDFAALLLGYEKYRAQSKSKVVDSGFSTEVFKALCGKEGESNIIFGGIVKTIDNKVLDNMSKNLHTGNYAITVHTFAETVDTEFSEEDKKAGLINSHAYSLKNVTDSEVTVINPLTQKEITISREKFMESFITFAQVKLE
;
A
#
# COMPACT_ATOMS: atom_id res chain seq x y z
N ASN A 1 46.55 42.22 29.73
CA ASN A 1 45.93 42.77 30.95
C ASN A 1 44.50 42.29 31.06
N SER A 2 44.29 41.51 32.11
CA SER A 2 43.05 40.99 32.67
C SER A 2 41.97 42.06 32.89
N SER A 3 40.71 41.64 32.85
CA SER A 3 39.77 41.56 34.01
C SER A 3 38.32 41.85 33.58
N LEU A 4 37.42 40.87 33.76
CA LEU A 4 36.39 40.75 34.84
C LEU A 4 35.11 41.56 34.54
N GLN A 5 33.88 41.14 34.82
CA GLN A 5 33.20 39.89 35.17
C GLN A 5 31.68 40.25 35.28
N ASN A 6 30.81 39.23 35.27
CA ASN A 6 29.38 39.22 35.66
C ASN A 6 28.40 39.69 34.56
N GLY A 7 27.31 38.99 34.22
CA GLY A 7 26.61 37.84 34.80
C GLY A 7 25.14 37.94 34.36
N VAL A 8 24.35 36.86 34.52
CA VAL A 8 22.89 36.72 34.31
C VAL A 8 22.46 36.03 32.99
N SER A 9 22.22 34.72 33.10
CA SER A 9 21.13 33.97 32.42
C SER A 9 19.80 34.36 33.12
N PRO A 10 18.61 34.47 32.48
CA PRO A 10 17.95 33.30 31.88
C PRO A 10 16.92 33.51 30.74
N LYS A 11 16.48 32.36 30.23
CA LYS A 11 15.20 32.02 29.57
C LYS A 11 15.29 31.74 28.07
N SER A 12 15.33 30.43 27.83
CA SER A 12 15.07 29.70 26.60
C SER A 12 13.65 30.00 26.08
N ASP A 13 13.55 30.88 25.09
CA ASP A 13 12.42 30.95 24.18
C ASP A 13 12.75 30.11 22.93
N GLU A 14 12.78 28.78 23.08
CA GLU A 14 12.81 27.88 21.93
C GLU A 14 11.37 27.56 21.52
N LYS A 15 10.86 28.38 20.60
CA LYS A 15 9.75 28.01 19.71
C LYS A 15 10.23 26.86 18.83
N PHE A 16 9.87 25.61 19.14
CA PHE A 16 10.27 24.50 18.26
C PHE A 16 9.30 23.31 18.27
N PHE A 17 8.94 22.92 17.04
CA PHE A 17 8.41 21.65 16.51
C PHE A 17 6.96 21.25 16.76
N ASP A 18 6.17 21.38 15.70
CA ASP A 18 5.04 20.50 15.37
C ASP A 18 5.18 20.14 13.89
N ALA A 19 5.89 19.04 13.61
CA ALA A 19 6.15 18.55 12.27
C ALA A 19 6.28 17.04 12.34
N ARG A 20 5.11 16.38 12.22
CA ARG A 20 4.84 15.01 11.71
C ARG A 20 3.70 14.28 12.43
N PHE A 21 2.63 14.99 12.73
CA PHE A 21 1.29 14.41 12.69
C PHE A 21 0.65 14.47 11.28
N ASP A 22 1.34 15.04 10.29
CA ASP A 22 0.82 15.26 8.92
C ASP A 22 0.86 14.02 7.99
N GLU A 23 1.29 12.85 8.47
CA GLU A 23 1.04 11.58 7.75
C GLU A 23 -0.27 10.89 8.20
N LEU A 24 -1.02 11.50 9.12
CA LEU A 24 -2.43 11.24 9.36
C LEU A 24 -3.27 12.25 8.55
N GLU A 25 -3.25 12.15 7.22
CA GLU A 25 -4.13 12.96 6.36
C GLU A 25 -5.60 12.61 6.62
N GLY A 26 -6.23 13.42 7.48
CA GLY A 26 -7.67 13.38 7.77
C GLY A 26 -8.18 14.41 8.77
N LEU A 27 -7.32 15.16 9.48
CA LEU A 27 -7.76 16.12 10.49
C LEU A 27 -7.13 17.50 10.29
N HIS A 28 -7.97 18.46 9.91
CA HIS A 28 -7.68 19.88 9.99
C HIS A 28 -7.53 20.26 11.47
N ILE A 29 -6.37 20.78 11.86
CA ILE A 29 -6.13 21.31 13.21
C ILE A 29 -6.81 22.70 13.30
N GLU A 30 -8.06 22.74 13.77
CA GLU A 30 -8.65 23.98 14.28
C GLU A 30 -8.22 24.19 15.73
N LYS A 31 -7.73 25.41 16.02
CA LYS A 31 -7.27 25.86 17.34
C LYS A 31 -8.38 25.76 18.40
N SER A 32 -8.47 24.64 19.11
CA SER A 32 -9.15 24.58 20.41
C SER A 32 -8.46 23.61 21.37
N ASP A 33 -7.17 23.81 21.63
CA ASP A 33 -6.44 23.01 22.63
C ASP A 33 -6.76 23.46 24.06
N ILE A 34 -7.34 22.56 24.86
CA ILE A 34 -7.23 22.63 26.32
C ILE A 34 -6.09 21.70 26.73
N LYS A 35 -4.97 22.31 27.14
CA LYS A 35 -3.77 21.60 27.60
C LYS A 35 -3.70 21.69 29.12
N GLU A 36 -3.90 20.56 29.79
CA GLU A 36 -3.79 20.48 31.26
C GLU A 36 -2.49 19.77 31.64
N GLN A 37 -1.69 20.43 32.48
CA GLN A 37 -0.46 19.85 33.02
C GLN A 37 -0.71 19.42 34.46
N HIS A 38 -0.43 18.15 34.73
CA HIS A 38 -0.62 17.56 36.04
C HIS A 38 0.72 17.07 36.58
N GLN A 39 0.90 17.25 37.87
CA GLN A 39 2.11 16.83 38.57
C GLN A 39 1.71 16.02 39.80
N ASP A 40 2.11 14.75 39.80
CA ASP A 40 2.10 13.90 41.00
C ASP A 40 3.55 13.68 41.47
N LYS A 41 3.75 13.14 42.67
CA LYS A 41 5.07 12.99 43.31
C LYS A 41 6.12 12.38 42.37
N ASN A 42 5.72 11.46 41.49
CA ASN A 42 6.61 10.68 40.62
C ASN A 42 6.37 10.87 39.11
N LYS A 43 5.39 11.65 38.66
CA LYS A 43 5.03 11.77 37.24
C LYS A 43 4.65 13.20 36.86
N ILE A 44 5.11 13.66 35.70
CA ILE A 44 4.58 14.85 35.03
C ILE A 44 3.82 14.35 33.81
N TYR A 45 2.52 14.62 33.71
CA TYR A 45 1.77 14.30 32.51
C TYR A 45 1.04 15.51 31.96
N THR A 46 0.94 15.53 30.64
CA THR A 46 0.20 16.52 29.87
C THR A 46 -0.96 15.79 29.22
N GLU A 47 -2.18 16.25 29.48
CA GLU A 47 -3.37 15.74 28.82
C GLU A 47 -3.84 16.76 27.78
N ARG A 48 -4.09 16.27 26.56
CA ARG A 48 -4.72 17.01 25.48
C ARG A 48 -6.02 16.30 25.11
N LYS A 49 -7.14 17.01 25.11
CA LYS A 49 -8.47 16.47 24.79
C LYS A 49 -9.03 17.16 23.56
N GLU A 50 -9.50 16.36 22.62
CA GLU A 50 -10.27 16.78 21.45
C GLU A 50 -11.55 15.94 21.31
N ASP A 51 -12.48 16.38 20.48
CA ASP A 51 -13.79 15.73 20.28
C ASP A 51 -13.69 14.26 19.84
N SER A 52 -12.57 13.86 19.22
CA SER A 52 -12.37 12.52 18.64
C SER A 52 -11.28 11.68 19.31
N TYR A 53 -10.44 12.27 20.17
CA TYR A 53 -9.39 11.57 20.91
C TYR A 53 -8.93 12.30 22.17
N THR A 54 -8.31 11.56 23.08
CA THR A 54 -7.55 12.08 24.23
C THR A 54 -6.12 11.59 24.13
N ILE A 55 -5.16 12.50 24.10
CA ILE A 55 -3.74 12.20 24.17
C ILE A 55 -3.27 12.46 25.61
N THR A 56 -2.68 11.46 26.24
CA THR A 56 -2.01 11.58 27.52
C THR A 56 -0.52 11.32 27.32
N GLU A 57 0.28 12.38 27.44
CA GLU A 57 1.74 12.30 27.41
C GLU A 57 2.24 12.27 28.84
N THR A 58 2.81 11.15 29.27
CA THR A 58 3.38 10.99 30.60
C THR A 58 4.89 10.99 30.51
N LYS A 59 5.51 12.05 31.03
CA LYS A 59 6.94 12.10 31.30
C LYS A 59 7.18 11.58 32.72
N LEU A 60 7.74 10.38 32.79
CA LEU A 60 8.23 9.81 34.05
C LEU A 60 9.53 10.54 34.46
N LYS A 61 9.74 10.75 35.76
CA LYS A 61 11.00 11.35 36.26
C LYS A 61 12.11 10.28 36.21
N ASP A 62 13.34 10.71 35.89
CA ASP A 62 14.60 9.94 35.89
C ASP A 62 14.64 8.67 35.01
N ASP A 63 15.47 8.63 33.95
CA ASP A 63 15.82 7.46 33.10
C ASP A 63 14.69 6.53 32.59
N GLU A 64 13.43 6.85 32.87
CA GLU A 64 12.25 6.07 32.55
C GLU A 64 11.70 6.44 31.15
N PRO A 65 11.06 5.49 30.44
CA PRO A 65 10.47 5.75 29.13
C PRO A 65 9.44 6.87 29.20
N PHE A 66 9.44 7.73 28.18
CA PHE A 66 8.29 8.57 27.88
C PHE A 66 7.13 7.68 27.43
N GLU A 67 5.97 7.82 28.07
CA GLU A 67 4.77 7.07 27.69
C GLU A 67 3.79 8.02 27.01
N CYS A 68 3.30 7.64 25.82
CA CYS A 68 2.24 8.33 25.12
C CYS A 68 1.04 7.39 24.99
N VAL A 69 -0.11 7.81 25.50
CA VAL A 69 -1.37 7.07 25.35
C VAL A 69 -2.32 7.91 24.53
N VAL A 70 -2.70 7.43 23.35
CA VAL A 70 -3.69 8.05 22.48
C VAL A 70 -4.97 7.23 22.56
N LYS A 71 -5.95 7.71 23.32
CA LYS A 71 -7.30 7.13 23.36
C LYS A 71 -8.13 7.73 22.24
N ARG A 72 -8.54 6.93 21.26
CA ARG A 72 -9.43 7.32 20.17
C ARG A 72 -10.81 6.72 20.39
N LYS A 73 -11.82 7.23 19.66
CA LYS A 73 -13.20 6.72 19.72
C LYS A 73 -13.32 5.22 19.37
N ASN A 74 -12.40 4.70 18.55
CA ASN A 74 -12.40 3.31 18.06
C ASN A 74 -11.28 2.45 18.67
N GLY A 75 -10.57 2.96 19.68
CA GLY A 75 -9.63 2.17 20.44
C GLY A 75 -8.53 2.98 21.14
N THR A 76 -7.72 2.31 21.96
CA THR A 76 -6.57 2.91 22.65
C THR A 76 -5.26 2.49 21.99
N LEU A 77 -4.59 3.44 21.33
CA LEU A 77 -3.22 3.27 20.91
C LEU A 77 -2.31 3.64 22.08
N LYS A 78 -1.49 2.69 22.51
CA LYS A 78 -0.46 2.95 23.52
C LYS A 78 0.89 2.89 22.83
N SER A 79 1.74 3.90 23.04
CA SER A 79 3.13 3.88 22.65
C SER A 79 4.05 4.29 23.79
N THR A 80 5.27 3.79 23.76
CA THR A 80 6.34 4.18 24.69
C THR A 80 7.57 4.54 23.89
N ALA A 81 8.22 5.64 24.21
CA ALA A 81 9.49 6.06 23.62
C ALA A 81 10.55 6.18 24.71
N LYS A 82 11.74 5.61 24.51
CA LYS A 82 12.85 5.69 25.46
C LYS A 82 14.13 6.10 24.75
N GLN A 83 14.85 7.08 25.31
CA GLN A 83 16.20 7.39 24.86
C GLN A 83 17.18 6.33 25.37
N LEU A 84 18.01 5.83 24.45
CA LEU A 84 19.04 4.84 24.71
C LEU A 84 20.38 5.52 25.08
N PRO A 85 21.33 4.80 25.70
CA PRO A 85 22.62 5.38 26.10
C PRO A 85 23.47 5.93 24.95
N ASP A 86 23.24 5.47 23.73
CA ASP A 86 23.91 5.94 22.51
C ASP A 86 23.24 7.18 21.90
N GLY A 87 22.18 7.69 22.53
CA GLY A 87 21.41 8.86 22.09
C GLY A 87 20.25 8.56 21.14
N ASN A 88 20.13 7.32 20.65
CA ASN A 88 19.01 6.89 19.81
C ASN A 88 17.72 6.72 20.64
N PHE A 89 16.59 6.57 19.96
CA PHE A 89 15.28 6.41 20.59
C PHE A 89 14.64 5.09 20.17
N GLU A 90 14.21 4.31 21.16
CA GLU A 90 13.39 3.11 20.95
C GLU A 90 11.93 3.48 21.19
N THR A 91 11.08 3.26 20.17
CA THR A 91 9.62 3.38 20.28
C THR A 91 8.98 2.00 20.20
N ILE A 92 8.00 1.73 21.06
CA ILE A 92 7.17 0.52 21.01
C ILE A 92 5.71 0.94 20.90
N VAL A 93 5.00 0.39 19.92
CA VAL A 93 3.55 0.59 19.74
C VAL A 93 2.84 -0.70 20.14
N TYR A 94 1.79 -0.56 20.94
CA TYR A 94 1.00 -1.66 21.49
C TYR A 94 -0.42 -1.63 20.93
N ARG A 95 -0.99 -2.82 20.78
CA ARG A 95 -2.42 -3.04 20.56
C ARG A 95 -3.19 -2.85 21.88
N GLU A 96 -4.52 -2.77 21.79
CA GLU A 96 -5.40 -2.68 22.95
C GLU A 96 -5.26 -3.86 23.92
N ASP A 97 -5.02 -5.07 23.39
CA ASP A 97 -4.80 -6.29 24.18
C ASP A 97 -3.43 -6.33 24.87
N GLY A 98 -2.60 -5.29 24.67
CA GLY A 98 -1.24 -5.17 25.23
C GLY A 98 -0.16 -5.89 24.42
N SER A 99 -0.52 -6.61 23.34
CA SER A 99 0.49 -7.18 22.43
C SER A 99 1.24 -6.09 21.67
N VAL A 100 2.49 -6.36 21.30
CA VAL A 100 3.32 -5.41 20.56
C VAL A 100 2.90 -5.42 19.09
N TYR A 101 2.58 -4.25 18.54
CA TYR A 101 2.35 -4.04 17.12
C TYR A 101 3.66 -3.74 16.39
N SER A 102 4.45 -2.77 16.87
CA SER A 102 5.74 -2.44 16.28
C SER A 102 6.79 -2.01 17.31
N LYS A 103 8.05 -2.15 16.91
CA LYS A 103 9.24 -1.64 17.61
C LYS A 103 10.08 -0.87 16.62
N GLY A 104 10.30 0.41 16.85
CA GLY A 104 11.13 1.29 16.04
C GLY A 104 12.37 1.76 16.78
N LEU A 105 13.45 1.93 16.06
CA LEU A 105 14.70 2.55 16.49
C LEU A 105 14.96 3.77 15.61
N TYR A 106 15.15 4.93 16.23
CA TYR A 106 15.25 6.23 15.55
C TYR A 106 16.47 7.00 16.06
N LYS A 107 17.07 7.86 15.22
CA LYS A 107 18.15 8.76 15.68
C LYS A 107 17.67 9.93 16.52
N ASP A 108 16.38 10.25 16.42
CA ASP A 108 15.79 11.41 17.07
C ASP A 108 14.42 11.06 17.65
N PHE A 109 14.00 11.83 18.65
CA PHE A 109 12.73 11.64 19.35
C PHE A 109 11.52 11.88 18.45
N TYR A 110 11.67 12.69 17.40
CA TYR A 110 10.58 13.00 16.48
C TYR A 110 10.36 11.88 15.47
N GLU A 111 11.16 10.80 15.52
CA GLU A 111 11.12 9.63 14.64
C GLU A 111 11.50 9.94 13.18
N ILE A 112 12.27 11.01 12.94
CA ILE A 112 12.54 11.53 11.57
C ILE A 112 13.50 10.63 10.84
N PHE A 113 14.51 10.18 11.54
CA PHE A 113 15.55 9.32 10.99
C PHE A 113 15.38 7.90 11.50
N LEU A 114 14.51 7.13 10.82
CA LEU A 114 14.33 5.69 11.05
C LEU A 114 15.64 4.94 10.83
N LEU A 115 16.08 4.19 11.83
CA LEU A 115 17.19 3.24 11.72
C LEU A 115 16.66 1.85 11.39
N GLU A 116 15.69 1.37 12.16
CA GLU A 116 15.05 0.07 12.00
C GLU A 116 13.63 0.11 12.57
N GLU A 117 12.65 -0.44 11.88
CA GLU A 117 11.32 -0.73 12.41
C GLU A 117 11.00 -2.21 12.18
N LYS A 118 10.42 -2.85 13.20
CA LYS A 118 9.89 -4.21 13.14
C LYS A 118 8.41 -4.18 13.48
N LYS A 119 7.57 -4.80 12.66
CA LYS A 119 6.15 -5.01 12.93
C LYS A 119 5.86 -6.48 13.19
N TYR A 120 4.87 -6.73 14.03
CA TYR A 120 4.55 -8.06 14.52
C TYR A 120 3.06 -8.33 14.38
N ASP A 121 2.69 -9.59 14.14
CA ASP A 121 1.31 -10.05 14.25
C ASP A 121 0.86 -10.13 15.73
N ARG A 122 -0.42 -10.44 15.97
CA ARG A 122 -0.98 -10.61 17.33
C ARG A 122 -0.34 -11.75 18.13
N LYS A 123 0.34 -12.70 17.47
CA LYS A 123 1.07 -13.80 18.12
C LYS A 123 2.51 -13.41 18.45
N GLY A 124 2.95 -12.19 18.09
CA GLY A 124 4.31 -11.72 18.28
C GLY A 124 5.29 -12.21 17.21
N THR A 125 4.79 -12.74 16.09
CA THR A 125 5.62 -13.15 14.95
C THR A 125 5.95 -11.93 14.10
N LEU A 126 7.23 -11.78 13.71
CA LEU A 126 7.66 -10.70 12.80
C LEU A 126 6.92 -10.81 11.46
N THR A 127 6.32 -9.72 11.01
CA THR A 127 5.60 -9.60 9.73
C THR A 127 6.30 -8.66 8.76
N GLU A 128 6.95 -7.61 9.26
CA GLU A 128 7.65 -6.63 8.45
C GLU A 128 8.89 -6.12 9.19
N LYS A 129 9.95 -5.83 8.43
CA LYS A 129 11.13 -5.14 8.94
C LYS A 129 11.61 -4.11 7.92
N THR A 130 11.70 -2.86 8.33
CA THR A 130 12.22 -1.76 7.50
C THR A 130 13.50 -1.21 8.12
N TYR A 131 14.56 -1.02 7.35
CA TYR A 131 15.80 -0.43 7.85
C TYR A 131 16.63 0.22 6.74
N ASN A 132 17.55 1.09 7.11
CA ASN A 132 18.52 1.67 6.18
C ASN A 132 19.80 0.84 6.16
N ASP A 133 20.28 0.47 4.98
CA ASP A 133 21.59 -0.18 4.83
C ASP A 133 22.75 0.84 4.78
N GLU A 134 23.98 0.33 4.80
CA GLU A 134 25.19 1.17 4.74
C GLU A 134 25.33 1.95 3.43
N GLN A 135 24.60 1.56 2.38
CA GLN A 135 24.63 2.16 1.04
C GLN A 135 23.53 3.21 0.84
N SER A 136 22.84 3.63 1.91
CA SER A 136 21.70 4.55 1.88
C SER A 136 20.51 4.00 1.10
N GLN A 137 20.29 2.69 1.15
CA GLN A 137 19.08 2.05 0.65
C GLN A 137 18.12 1.78 1.81
N ILE A 138 16.84 2.02 1.57
CA ILE A 138 15.77 1.55 2.44
C ILE A 138 15.45 0.12 2.03
N ILE A 139 15.65 -0.81 2.96
CA ILE A 139 15.33 -2.22 2.83
C ILE A 139 14.01 -2.49 3.56
N ASN A 140 13.04 -3.06 2.86
CA ASN A 140 11.78 -3.51 3.43
C ASN A 140 11.67 -5.02 3.23
N GLU A 141 11.72 -5.75 4.34
CA GLU A 141 11.58 -7.19 4.40
C GLU A 141 10.17 -7.55 4.87
N ARG A 142 9.50 -8.45 4.16
CA ARG A 142 8.17 -8.94 4.51
C ARG A 142 8.21 -10.43 4.82
N TYR A 143 7.53 -10.79 5.89
CA TYR A 143 7.53 -12.12 6.48
C TYR A 143 6.13 -12.71 6.49
N LYS A 144 6.02 -13.99 6.16
CA LYS A 144 4.78 -14.77 6.20
C LYS A 144 5.05 -16.03 7.00
N ASN A 145 4.28 -16.24 8.07
CA ASN A 145 4.48 -17.36 9.00
C ASN A 145 5.93 -17.43 9.53
N GLY A 146 6.53 -16.28 9.83
CA GLY A 146 7.90 -16.15 10.32
C GLY A 146 9.00 -16.39 9.28
N LYS A 147 8.65 -16.58 8.00
CA LYS A 147 9.60 -16.76 6.91
C LYS A 147 9.63 -15.54 6.00
N LEU A 148 10.84 -15.08 5.66
CA LEU A 148 11.05 -14.03 4.69
C LEU A 148 10.50 -14.47 3.32
N TYR A 149 9.63 -13.66 2.71
CA TYR A 149 9.06 -13.96 1.40
C TYR A 149 9.23 -12.84 0.39
N VAL A 150 9.45 -11.59 0.82
CA VAL A 150 9.79 -10.47 -0.07
C VAL A 150 10.84 -9.56 0.56
N VAL A 151 11.75 -9.05 -0.26
CA VAL A 151 12.66 -7.95 0.06
C VAL A 151 12.56 -6.91 -1.03
N ASP A 152 12.18 -5.68 -0.65
CA ASP A 152 12.22 -4.50 -1.50
C ASP A 152 13.39 -3.62 -1.09
N LYS A 153 14.16 -3.19 -2.08
CA LYS A 153 15.26 -2.24 -1.89
C LYS A 153 14.95 -0.96 -2.64
N THR A 154 15.19 0.15 -1.97
CA THR A 154 14.73 1.46 -2.42
C THR A 154 15.83 2.48 -2.25
N ASP A 155 16.10 3.29 -3.28
CA ASP A 155 17.13 4.32 -3.19
C ASP A 155 16.59 5.54 -2.43
N ALA A 156 17.01 5.72 -1.18
CA ALA A 156 16.58 6.83 -0.33
C ALA A 156 16.96 8.19 -0.93
N ARG A 157 18.06 8.27 -1.69
CA ARG A 157 18.54 9.51 -2.31
C ARG A 157 17.70 9.93 -3.51
N ARG A 158 16.85 9.04 -4.02
CA ARG A 158 16.00 9.25 -5.19
C ARG A 158 14.53 9.14 -4.82
N GLN A 159 14.15 9.74 -3.68
CA GLN A 159 12.75 9.80 -3.25
C GLN A 159 12.09 8.41 -3.12
N GLY A 160 12.86 7.36 -2.79
CA GLY A 160 12.32 6.02 -2.65
C GLY A 160 11.96 5.35 -3.97
N VAL A 161 12.75 5.54 -5.02
CA VAL A 161 12.63 4.72 -6.25
C VAL A 161 13.09 3.28 -5.97
N LEU A 162 12.22 2.31 -6.25
CA LEU A 162 12.51 0.87 -6.14
C LEU A 162 13.64 0.50 -7.10
N ASN A 163 14.73 -0.08 -6.58
CA ASN A 163 15.89 -0.50 -7.37
C ASN A 163 15.97 -2.03 -7.52
N GLU A 164 15.41 -2.79 -6.57
CA GLU A 164 15.44 -4.24 -6.58
C GLU A 164 14.26 -4.80 -5.77
N ARG A 165 13.62 -5.84 -6.29
CA ARG A 165 12.67 -6.68 -5.56
C ARG A 165 13.10 -8.13 -5.64
N THR A 166 13.16 -8.79 -4.50
CA THR A 166 13.40 -10.24 -4.40
C THR A 166 12.22 -10.92 -3.75
N VAL A 167 11.74 -12.01 -4.34
CA VAL A 167 10.65 -12.86 -3.83
C VAL A 167 11.23 -14.24 -3.56
N TYR A 168 10.91 -14.80 -2.40
CA TYR A 168 11.44 -16.08 -1.94
C TYR A 168 10.34 -17.15 -1.87
N ASN A 169 10.75 -18.39 -2.15
CA ASN A 169 9.95 -19.58 -1.84
C ASN A 169 9.90 -19.83 -0.33
N SER A 170 8.98 -20.69 0.14
CA SER A 170 8.90 -21.03 1.57
C SER A 170 10.10 -21.81 2.11
N ASP A 171 10.95 -22.36 1.24
CA ASP A 171 12.24 -22.98 1.61
C ASP A 171 13.39 -21.95 1.73
N GLY A 172 13.14 -20.68 1.42
CA GLY A 172 14.12 -19.60 1.46
C GLY A 172 14.96 -19.43 0.19
N SER A 173 14.74 -20.25 -0.84
CA SER A 173 15.35 -20.05 -2.16
C SER A 173 14.73 -18.85 -2.88
N VAL A 174 15.53 -18.14 -3.68
CA VAL A 174 15.04 -17.03 -4.50
C VAL A 174 14.14 -17.59 -5.60
N TYR A 175 12.88 -17.15 -5.64
CA TYR A 175 11.96 -17.43 -6.73
C TYR A 175 12.11 -16.40 -7.85
N ILE A 176 11.94 -15.11 -7.53
CA ILE A 176 12.04 -14.02 -8.49
C ILE A 176 13.01 -12.96 -7.94
N ASN A 177 13.90 -12.45 -8.77
CA ASN A 177 14.67 -11.24 -8.48
C ASN A 177 14.57 -10.30 -9.67
N THR A 178 14.12 -9.07 -9.44
CA THR A 178 13.98 -8.05 -10.48
C THR A 178 14.75 -6.81 -10.06
N LYS A 179 15.64 -6.33 -10.92
CA LYS A 179 16.40 -5.10 -10.73
C LYS A 179 15.95 -4.04 -11.72
N TYR A 180 15.97 -2.80 -11.25
CA TYR A 180 15.50 -1.64 -11.98
C TYR A 180 16.63 -0.63 -12.14
N ALA A 181 16.71 -0.04 -13.33
CA ALA A 181 17.51 1.14 -13.61
C ALA A 181 16.89 2.40 -12.96
N PRO A 182 17.64 3.51 -12.88
CA PRO A 182 17.13 4.78 -12.36
C PRO A 182 15.90 5.33 -13.10
N ASP A 183 15.73 4.96 -14.37
CA ASP A 183 14.57 5.31 -15.20
C ASP A 183 13.39 4.32 -15.05
N CYS A 184 13.48 3.41 -14.06
CA CYS A 184 12.54 2.35 -13.75
C CYS A 184 12.40 1.25 -14.82
N THR A 185 13.30 1.18 -15.80
CA THR A 185 13.36 0.03 -16.73
C THR A 185 13.97 -1.19 -16.03
N ILE A 186 13.51 -2.39 -16.39
CA ILE A 186 14.08 -3.63 -15.86
C ILE A 186 15.47 -3.85 -16.49
N THR A 187 16.49 -3.99 -15.66
CA THR A 187 17.87 -4.31 -16.09
C THR A 187 18.19 -5.78 -15.95
N GLU A 188 17.55 -6.46 -15.01
CA GLU A 188 17.75 -7.88 -14.73
C GLU A 188 16.44 -8.46 -14.18
N SER A 189 16.05 -9.64 -14.66
CA SER A 189 14.92 -10.40 -14.11
C SER A 189 15.28 -11.88 -14.11
N ILE A 190 15.57 -12.41 -12.92
CA ILE A 190 15.81 -13.84 -12.70
C ILE A 190 14.49 -14.45 -12.22
N LYS A 191 14.09 -15.55 -12.86
CA LYS A 191 12.96 -16.38 -12.44
C LYS A 191 13.42 -17.83 -12.30
N ASN A 192 13.36 -18.35 -11.08
CA ASN A 192 13.63 -19.73 -10.75
C ASN A 192 12.31 -20.52 -10.62
N LYS A 193 12.40 -21.83 -10.41
CA LYS A 193 11.20 -22.65 -10.16
C LYS A 193 10.57 -22.27 -8.83
N ARG A 194 9.25 -22.07 -8.82
CA ARG A 194 8.50 -21.95 -7.58
C ARG A 194 8.38 -23.32 -6.92
N THR A 195 8.80 -23.45 -5.67
CA THR A 195 8.80 -24.76 -4.97
C THR A 195 7.50 -25.02 -4.23
N ASP A 196 6.79 -23.97 -3.84
CA ASP A 196 5.51 -24.06 -3.12
C ASP A 196 4.33 -24.44 -4.04
N ASP A 197 4.41 -24.04 -5.30
CA ASP A 197 3.39 -24.24 -6.33
C ASP A 197 4.06 -24.25 -7.71
N PRO A 198 4.48 -25.43 -8.21
CA PRO A 198 5.25 -25.55 -9.45
C PRO A 198 4.54 -25.10 -10.72
N ASP A 199 3.21 -25.06 -10.71
CA ASP A 199 2.39 -24.75 -11.89
C ASP A 199 1.90 -23.30 -11.87
N PHE A 200 2.27 -22.53 -10.84
CA PHE A 200 1.78 -21.17 -10.61
C PHE A 200 1.96 -20.24 -11.80
N ASP A 201 3.11 -20.30 -12.46
CA ASP A 201 3.45 -19.45 -13.60
C ASP A 201 3.52 -20.22 -14.92
N ASP A 202 2.78 -21.33 -15.02
CA ASP A 202 2.72 -22.11 -16.24
C ASP A 202 2.14 -21.27 -17.39
N PHE A 203 2.78 -21.38 -18.54
CA PHE A 203 2.40 -20.64 -19.75
C PHE A 203 1.67 -21.60 -20.69
N ASP A 204 0.35 -21.50 -20.71
CA ASP A 204 -0.47 -22.25 -21.65
C ASP A 204 -0.47 -21.55 -23.02
N LYS A 205 0.30 -22.11 -23.95
CA LYS A 205 0.39 -21.63 -25.33
C LYS A 205 -0.94 -21.69 -26.08
N GLU A 206 -1.82 -22.63 -25.74
CA GLU A 206 -3.12 -22.78 -26.41
C GLU A 206 -4.12 -21.74 -25.90
N ALA A 207 -4.01 -21.31 -24.64
CA ALA A 207 -4.81 -20.23 -24.07
C ALA A 207 -4.44 -18.85 -24.62
N PHE A 208 -3.21 -18.68 -25.13
CA PHE A 208 -2.71 -17.44 -25.71
C PHE A 208 -3.28 -17.21 -27.12
N ASP A 209 -4.41 -16.51 -27.19
CA ASP A 209 -5.23 -16.36 -28.39
C ASP A 209 -5.55 -14.89 -28.76
N GLY A 210 -5.02 -13.93 -28.00
CA GLY A 210 -5.26 -12.51 -28.21
C GLY A 210 -6.49 -11.98 -27.46
N ILE A 211 -7.12 -12.78 -26.60
CA ILE A 211 -8.34 -12.43 -25.90
C ILE A 211 -8.15 -12.54 -24.39
N VAL A 212 -8.16 -11.39 -23.71
CA VAL A 212 -8.16 -11.36 -22.24
C VAL A 212 -9.48 -11.91 -21.69
N LYS A 213 -9.40 -13.02 -20.96
CA LYS A 213 -10.49 -13.74 -20.27
C LYS A 213 -10.52 -13.38 -18.79
N ASN A 214 -11.56 -13.77 -18.05
CA ASN A 214 -11.66 -13.56 -16.59
C ASN A 214 -10.93 -14.64 -15.77
N ASP A 215 -9.90 -15.27 -16.34
CA ASP A 215 -9.16 -16.37 -15.71
C ASP A 215 -7.70 -15.97 -15.50
N PHE A 216 -7.50 -14.90 -14.72
CA PHE A 216 -6.17 -14.42 -14.36
C PHE A 216 -6.12 -14.00 -12.90
N GLU A 217 -4.95 -14.13 -12.28
CA GLU A 217 -4.67 -13.63 -10.95
C GLU A 217 -3.45 -12.69 -10.97
N GLN A 218 -3.38 -11.82 -9.98
CA GLN A 218 -2.20 -11.01 -9.74
C GLN A 218 -0.99 -11.91 -9.42
N GLY A 219 0.15 -11.62 -10.04
CA GLY A 219 1.41 -12.27 -9.72
C GLY A 219 2.08 -11.71 -8.46
N MET A 220 3.39 -11.86 -8.37
CA MET A 220 4.20 -11.42 -7.23
C MET A 220 4.54 -9.92 -7.21
N SER A 221 4.19 -9.18 -8.27
CA SER A 221 4.27 -7.72 -8.30
C SER A 221 3.05 -7.07 -7.63
N GLY A 222 3.23 -5.87 -7.10
CA GLY A 222 2.22 -5.05 -6.43
C GLY A 222 1.30 -4.34 -7.43
N THR A 223 0.64 -5.12 -8.29
CA THR A 223 -0.18 -4.63 -9.41
C THR A 223 -1.68 -4.74 -9.16
N CYS A 224 -2.10 -4.91 -7.90
CA CYS A 224 -3.50 -5.05 -7.50
C CYS A 224 -4.41 -3.98 -8.12
N TYR A 225 -3.96 -2.73 -8.16
CA TYR A 225 -4.68 -1.59 -8.75
C TYR A 225 -4.96 -1.76 -10.26
N PHE A 226 -4.06 -2.44 -10.99
CA PHE A 226 -4.22 -2.73 -12.42
C PHE A 226 -5.12 -3.94 -12.63
N VAL A 227 -4.86 -5.03 -11.92
CA VAL A 227 -5.61 -6.29 -12.04
C VAL A 227 -7.08 -6.06 -11.69
N SER A 228 -7.36 -5.38 -10.57
CA SER A 228 -8.72 -4.99 -10.18
C SER A 228 -9.39 -4.05 -11.19
N THR A 229 -8.63 -3.15 -11.83
CA THR A 229 -9.16 -2.27 -12.89
C THR A 229 -9.59 -3.06 -14.11
N VAL A 230 -8.74 -3.93 -14.64
CA VAL A 230 -9.07 -4.73 -15.82
C VAL A 230 -10.24 -5.66 -15.52
N GLN A 231 -10.27 -6.29 -14.34
CA GLN A 231 -11.40 -7.08 -13.89
C GLN A 231 -12.70 -6.27 -13.84
N SER A 232 -12.66 -5.05 -13.30
CA SER A 232 -13.80 -4.14 -13.27
C SER A 232 -14.28 -3.75 -14.68
N PHE A 233 -13.35 -3.56 -15.63
CA PHE A 233 -13.68 -3.35 -17.05
C PHE A 233 -14.39 -4.57 -17.63
N LEU A 234 -13.87 -5.78 -17.38
CA LEU A 234 -14.43 -7.03 -17.91
C LEU A 234 -15.84 -7.33 -17.36
N ASN A 235 -16.23 -6.74 -16.24
CA ASN A 235 -17.60 -6.80 -15.72
C ASN A 235 -18.60 -5.97 -16.52
N THR A 236 -18.15 -5.05 -17.36
CA THR A 236 -19.00 -4.16 -18.18
C THR A 236 -18.93 -4.49 -19.67
N THR A 237 -19.99 -4.23 -20.42
CA THR A 237 -19.97 -4.44 -21.89
C THR A 237 -18.95 -3.52 -22.55
N LYS A 238 -18.93 -2.22 -22.22
CA LYS A 238 -18.01 -1.27 -22.83
C LYS A 238 -16.56 -1.51 -22.42
N GLY A 239 -16.32 -1.90 -21.18
CA GLY A 239 -14.97 -2.25 -20.70
C GLY A 239 -14.43 -3.48 -21.43
N ARG A 240 -15.24 -4.53 -21.64
CA ARG A 240 -14.85 -5.67 -22.49
C ARG A 240 -14.44 -5.26 -23.90
N GLU A 241 -15.15 -4.32 -24.53
CA GLU A 241 -14.75 -3.80 -25.84
C GLU A 241 -13.38 -3.10 -25.80
N ILE A 242 -13.14 -2.27 -24.78
CA ILE A 242 -11.86 -1.57 -24.60
C ILE A 242 -10.72 -2.58 -24.41
N ILE A 243 -10.91 -3.60 -23.56
CA ILE A 243 -9.90 -4.63 -23.32
C ILE A 243 -9.66 -5.45 -24.59
N LYS A 244 -10.72 -5.84 -25.32
CA LYS A 244 -10.60 -6.55 -26.60
C LYS A 244 -9.81 -5.79 -27.67
N GLN A 245 -9.84 -4.46 -27.64
CA GLN A 245 -9.04 -3.63 -28.54
C GLN A 245 -7.60 -3.39 -28.04
N SER A 246 -7.33 -3.72 -26.77
CA SER A 246 -6.03 -3.50 -26.13
C SER A 246 -5.05 -4.64 -26.37
N VAL A 247 -5.50 -5.85 -26.72
CA VAL A 247 -4.61 -7.00 -26.96
C VAL A 247 -5.00 -7.68 -28.26
N SER A 248 -4.01 -8.12 -29.03
CA SER A 248 -4.19 -8.98 -30.20
C SER A 248 -2.96 -9.85 -30.38
N TYR A 249 -3.15 -11.11 -30.76
CA TYR A 249 -2.05 -12.04 -30.98
C TYR A 249 -1.98 -12.52 -32.44
N HIS A 250 -0.79 -12.41 -33.03
CA HIS A 250 -0.50 -12.83 -34.40
C HIS A 250 0.26 -14.17 -34.37
N LYS A 251 -0.48 -15.27 -34.56
CA LYS A 251 0.07 -16.65 -34.51
C LYS A 251 1.19 -16.90 -35.53
N GLU A 252 1.12 -16.27 -36.70
CA GLU A 252 2.06 -16.49 -37.82
C GLU A 252 3.51 -16.10 -37.50
N ASN A 253 3.70 -15.06 -36.70
CA ASN A 253 5.03 -14.53 -36.36
C ASN A 253 5.30 -14.53 -34.84
N ASP A 254 4.42 -15.16 -34.06
CA ASP A 254 4.50 -15.25 -32.61
C ASP A 254 4.56 -13.89 -31.88
N VAL A 255 3.79 -12.89 -32.35
CA VAL A 255 3.81 -11.53 -31.77
C VAL A 255 2.46 -11.14 -31.17
N SER A 256 2.45 -10.81 -29.88
CA SER A 256 1.40 -10.02 -29.23
C SER A 256 1.58 -8.54 -29.54
N THR A 257 0.49 -7.85 -29.83
CA THR A 257 0.44 -6.39 -29.86
C THR A 257 -0.47 -5.90 -28.74
N VAL A 258 0.06 -5.01 -27.90
CA VAL A 258 -0.65 -4.41 -26.78
C VAL A 258 -0.81 -2.92 -27.03
N LYS A 259 -2.04 -2.43 -26.98
CA LYS A 259 -2.41 -1.03 -27.26
C LYS A 259 -3.07 -0.40 -26.05
N PHE A 260 -2.53 0.73 -25.62
CA PHE A 260 -3.17 1.62 -24.65
C PHE A 260 -3.83 2.75 -25.42
N LEU A 261 -5.09 2.56 -25.81
CA LEU A 261 -5.81 3.50 -26.69
C LEU A 261 -5.84 4.92 -26.10
N GLY A 262 -6.08 5.02 -24.79
CA GLY A 262 -6.04 6.28 -24.06
C GLY A 262 -4.67 6.97 -24.07
N ALA A 263 -3.61 6.20 -23.81
CA ALA A 263 -2.24 6.72 -23.83
C ALA A 263 -1.67 6.91 -25.26
N LYS A 264 -2.35 6.39 -26.28
CA LYS A 264 -1.86 6.34 -27.68
C LYS A 264 -0.49 5.69 -27.79
N LYS A 265 -0.30 4.57 -27.09
CA LYS A 265 0.93 3.76 -27.09
C LYS A 265 0.65 2.34 -27.56
N GLU A 266 1.65 1.76 -28.22
CA GLU A 266 1.64 0.39 -28.72
C GLU A 266 2.96 -0.29 -28.34
N TYR A 267 2.86 -1.55 -27.92
CA TYR A 267 3.99 -2.40 -27.56
C TYR A 267 3.84 -3.76 -28.23
N LYS A 268 4.97 -4.41 -28.54
CA LYS A 268 5.01 -5.73 -29.15
C LYS A 268 5.89 -6.67 -28.34
N PHE A 269 5.43 -7.90 -28.20
CA PHE A 269 6.07 -8.93 -27.38
C PHE A 269 5.97 -10.29 -28.06
N SER A 270 7.04 -11.08 -27.94
CA SER A 270 7.02 -12.50 -28.27
C SER A 270 6.33 -13.33 -27.18
N SER A 271 5.99 -14.58 -27.46
CA SER A 271 5.50 -15.48 -26.39
C SER A 271 6.54 -15.73 -25.31
N SER A 272 7.83 -15.74 -25.66
CA SER A 272 8.92 -15.87 -24.67
C SER A 272 8.94 -14.69 -23.70
N ASP A 273 8.76 -13.46 -24.18
CA ASP A 273 8.71 -12.27 -23.30
C ASP A 273 7.55 -12.39 -22.29
N ILE A 274 6.40 -12.88 -22.75
CA ILE A 274 5.19 -13.05 -21.92
C ILE A 274 5.41 -14.17 -20.91
N LYS A 275 5.94 -15.31 -21.33
CA LYS A 275 6.27 -16.45 -20.46
C LYS A 275 7.27 -16.07 -19.37
N GLU A 276 8.25 -15.22 -19.69
CA GLU A 276 9.21 -14.71 -18.70
C GLU A 276 8.54 -13.78 -17.67
N ALA A 277 7.55 -13.00 -18.09
CA ALA A 277 6.82 -12.07 -17.24
C ALA A 277 5.75 -12.73 -16.34
N MET A 278 5.20 -13.89 -16.77
CA MET A 278 4.24 -14.65 -15.96
C MET A 278 4.85 -15.10 -14.62
N GLY A 279 4.00 -15.24 -13.60
CA GLY A 279 4.37 -15.44 -12.20
C GLY A 279 4.73 -14.14 -11.49
N ARG A 280 5.51 -13.28 -12.15
CA ARG A 280 5.85 -11.95 -11.62
C ARG A 280 4.68 -10.99 -11.79
N LEU A 281 4.17 -10.82 -13.00
CA LEU A 281 3.10 -9.85 -13.29
C LEU A 281 1.71 -10.43 -13.04
N SER A 282 1.46 -11.64 -13.55
CA SER A 282 0.18 -12.34 -13.44
C SER A 282 0.33 -13.84 -13.67
N THR A 283 -0.74 -14.58 -13.37
CA THR A 283 -0.89 -16.02 -13.62
C THR A 283 -2.25 -16.29 -14.29
N GLY A 284 -2.46 -17.51 -14.79
CA GLY A 284 -3.66 -17.87 -15.57
C GLY A 284 -3.53 -17.43 -17.02
N ASP A 285 -4.35 -16.48 -17.46
CA ASP A 285 -4.44 -16.03 -18.84
C ASP A 285 -3.17 -15.29 -19.34
N PRO A 286 -2.45 -15.85 -20.34
CA PRO A 286 -1.27 -15.19 -20.91
C PRO A 286 -1.57 -13.87 -21.64
N ASP A 287 -2.78 -13.68 -22.17
CA ASP A 287 -3.16 -12.43 -22.83
C ASP A 287 -3.28 -11.27 -21.82
N PHE A 288 -3.72 -11.58 -20.59
CA PHE A 288 -3.66 -10.62 -19.49
C PHE A 288 -2.21 -10.28 -19.10
N ALA A 289 -1.33 -11.29 -19.05
CA ALA A 289 0.10 -11.07 -18.79
C ALA A 289 0.73 -10.15 -19.84
N ALA A 290 0.39 -10.33 -21.12
CA ALA A 290 0.83 -9.44 -22.20
C ALA A 290 0.35 -8.00 -21.95
N LEU A 291 -0.93 -7.82 -21.61
CA LEU A 291 -1.49 -6.50 -21.32
C LEU A 291 -0.75 -5.79 -20.18
N LEU A 292 -0.49 -6.48 -19.07
CA LEU A 292 0.22 -5.94 -17.91
C LEU A 292 1.71 -5.67 -18.21
N LEU A 293 2.37 -6.52 -19.02
CA LEU A 293 3.73 -6.28 -19.50
C LEU A 293 3.83 -5.02 -20.37
N GLY A 294 2.83 -4.78 -21.22
CA GLY A 294 2.70 -3.51 -21.95
C GLY A 294 2.57 -2.32 -21.00
N TYR A 295 1.81 -2.46 -19.92
CA TYR A 295 1.60 -1.38 -18.95
C TYR A 295 2.87 -1.07 -18.15
N GLU A 296 3.63 -2.10 -17.78
CA GLU A 296 4.96 -1.94 -17.17
C GLU A 296 5.90 -1.12 -18.06
N LYS A 297 6.00 -1.45 -19.36
CA LYS A 297 6.78 -0.64 -20.31
C LYS A 297 6.26 0.79 -20.43
N TYR A 298 4.94 0.98 -20.45
CA TYR A 298 4.33 2.31 -20.48
C TYR A 298 4.69 3.15 -19.25
N ARG A 299 4.60 2.59 -18.03
CA ARG A 299 4.93 3.31 -16.80
C ARG A 299 6.42 3.66 -16.74
N ALA A 300 7.32 2.74 -17.07
CA ALA A 300 8.74 3.04 -17.08
C ALA A 300 9.06 4.19 -18.06
N GLN A 301 8.63 4.07 -19.32
CA GLN A 301 8.98 5.03 -20.37
C GLN A 301 8.28 6.40 -20.26
N SER A 302 7.02 6.41 -19.82
CA SER A 302 6.19 7.62 -19.87
C SER A 302 6.02 8.29 -18.51
N LYS A 303 6.35 7.59 -17.42
CA LYS A 303 6.16 8.07 -16.04
C LYS A 303 7.41 7.95 -15.18
N SER A 304 8.46 7.25 -15.63
CA SER A 304 9.63 6.93 -14.80
C SER A 304 9.21 6.31 -13.47
N LYS A 305 8.29 5.34 -13.54
CA LYS A 305 7.77 4.56 -12.41
C LYS A 305 7.84 3.08 -12.73
N VAL A 306 8.22 2.26 -11.75
CA VAL A 306 8.06 0.79 -11.80
C VAL A 306 6.58 0.42 -11.85
N VAL A 307 6.23 -0.82 -12.19
CA VAL A 307 4.81 -1.24 -12.23
C VAL A 307 4.20 -1.44 -10.84
N ASP A 308 5.03 -1.70 -9.85
CA ASP A 308 4.64 -1.85 -8.44
C ASP A 308 4.09 -0.55 -7.87
N SER A 309 2.93 -0.66 -7.21
CA SER A 309 2.20 0.44 -6.58
C SER A 309 1.70 1.52 -7.56
N GLY A 310 0.41 1.79 -7.53
CA GLY A 310 -0.19 2.77 -8.45
C GLY A 310 -1.66 3.00 -8.16
N PHE A 311 -2.27 3.85 -8.98
CA PHE A 311 -3.67 4.22 -8.84
C PHE A 311 -4.47 3.67 -10.02
N SER A 312 -5.67 3.14 -9.76
CA SER A 312 -6.58 2.69 -10.83
C SER A 312 -6.93 3.80 -11.83
N THR A 313 -6.94 5.06 -11.40
CA THR A 313 -7.15 6.23 -12.28
C THR A 313 -6.07 6.37 -13.35
N GLU A 314 -4.80 6.01 -13.05
CA GLU A 314 -3.72 5.97 -14.05
C GLU A 314 -4.02 4.92 -15.13
N VAL A 315 -4.59 3.79 -14.73
CA VAL A 315 -4.95 2.67 -15.60
C VAL A 315 -6.14 3.02 -16.48
N PHE A 316 -7.17 3.68 -15.93
CA PHE A 316 -8.31 4.19 -16.71
C PHE A 316 -7.83 5.12 -17.83
N LYS A 317 -6.99 6.09 -17.48
CA LYS A 317 -6.43 7.04 -18.45
C LYS A 317 -5.59 6.34 -19.51
N ALA A 318 -4.80 5.33 -19.14
CA ALA A 318 -4.01 4.57 -20.10
C ALA A 318 -4.89 3.77 -21.08
N LEU A 319 -5.88 3.04 -20.58
CA LEU A 319 -6.73 2.18 -21.38
C LEU A 319 -7.72 2.96 -22.25
N CYS A 320 -8.49 3.88 -21.65
CA CYS A 320 -9.62 4.53 -22.33
C CYS A 320 -9.49 6.05 -22.50
N GLY A 321 -8.44 6.67 -21.94
CA GLY A 321 -8.18 8.11 -22.12
C GLY A 321 -9.08 9.02 -21.30
N LYS A 322 -9.94 8.45 -20.45
CA LYS A 322 -10.82 9.18 -19.56
C LYS A 322 -10.17 9.36 -18.19
N GLU A 323 -10.34 10.55 -17.61
CA GLU A 323 -9.97 10.79 -16.22
C GLU A 323 -10.96 10.05 -15.30
N GLY A 324 -10.43 9.32 -14.34
CA GLY A 324 -11.23 8.69 -13.30
C GLY A 324 -11.63 9.69 -12.22
N GLU A 325 -12.78 9.47 -11.61
CA GLU A 325 -13.17 10.10 -10.36
C GLU A 325 -12.66 9.27 -9.19
N SER A 326 -12.16 9.92 -8.15
CA SER A 326 -11.85 9.29 -6.87
C SER A 326 -12.36 10.16 -5.73
N ASN A 327 -12.38 9.61 -4.52
CA ASN A 327 -12.61 10.39 -3.30
C ASN A 327 -11.35 11.05 -2.74
N ILE A 328 -10.22 10.98 -3.45
CA ILE A 328 -9.01 11.70 -3.09
C ILE A 328 -9.16 13.14 -3.60
N ILE A 329 -9.16 14.10 -2.68
CA ILE A 329 -9.23 15.53 -3.00
C ILE A 329 -7.81 16.14 -3.01
N PHE A 330 -7.72 17.45 -3.27
CA PHE A 330 -6.44 18.14 -3.40
C PHE A 330 -5.58 18.02 -2.13
N GLY A 331 -4.30 17.71 -2.30
CA GLY A 331 -3.36 17.53 -1.19
C GLY A 331 -3.56 16.21 -0.45
N GLY A 332 -3.96 15.13 -1.15
CA GLY A 332 -3.98 13.75 -0.62
C GLY A 332 -5.15 13.42 0.31
N ILE A 333 -5.81 14.43 0.88
CA ILE A 333 -6.98 14.27 1.76
C ILE A 333 -8.02 13.37 1.09
N VAL A 334 -8.55 12.40 1.84
CA VAL A 334 -9.55 11.46 1.34
C VAL A 334 -10.90 11.76 1.96
N LYS A 335 -11.93 11.94 1.12
CA LYS A 335 -13.31 12.02 1.59
C LYS A 335 -13.81 10.63 1.97
N THR A 336 -14.33 10.47 3.18
CA THR A 336 -14.87 9.21 3.69
C THR A 336 -15.91 8.59 2.75
N ILE A 337 -15.86 7.27 2.63
CA ILE A 337 -16.91 6.49 1.96
C ILE A 337 -18.08 6.35 2.95
N ASP A 338 -19.21 6.97 2.64
CA ASP A 338 -20.44 6.88 3.42
C ASP A 338 -21.56 6.18 2.63
N ASN A 339 -22.72 6.02 3.25
CA ASN A 339 -23.88 5.41 2.58
C ASN A 339 -24.30 6.15 1.29
N LYS A 340 -24.15 7.48 1.23
CA LYS A 340 -24.50 8.25 0.04
C LYS A 340 -23.52 7.95 -1.11
N VAL A 341 -22.24 7.77 -0.80
CA VAL A 341 -21.23 7.33 -1.77
C VAL A 341 -21.55 5.92 -2.27
N LEU A 342 -21.87 4.99 -1.37
CA LEU A 342 -22.24 3.62 -1.73
C LEU A 342 -23.50 3.57 -2.59
N ASP A 343 -24.53 4.37 -2.28
CA ASP A 343 -25.74 4.46 -3.10
C ASP A 343 -25.44 5.00 -4.49
N ASN A 344 -24.49 5.93 -4.62
CA ASN A 344 -24.04 6.43 -5.92
C ASN A 344 -23.27 5.36 -6.70
N MET A 345 -22.35 4.64 -6.05
CA MET A 345 -21.65 3.51 -6.66
C MET A 345 -22.63 2.44 -7.14
N SER A 346 -23.62 2.09 -6.30
CA SER A 346 -24.69 1.15 -6.67
C SER A 346 -25.40 1.63 -7.93
N LYS A 347 -25.87 2.88 -7.98
CA LYS A 347 -26.51 3.45 -9.18
C LYS A 347 -25.60 3.36 -10.41
N ASN A 348 -24.33 3.72 -10.26
CA ASN A 348 -23.35 3.70 -11.35
C ASN A 348 -23.11 2.28 -11.87
N LEU A 349 -22.97 1.29 -10.99
CA LEU A 349 -22.84 -0.13 -11.38
C LEU A 349 -24.06 -0.62 -12.15
N HIS A 350 -25.28 -0.26 -11.71
CA HIS A 350 -26.52 -0.67 -12.37
C HIS A 350 -26.67 -0.10 -13.79
N THR A 351 -25.99 1.00 -14.13
CA THR A 351 -25.97 1.49 -15.52
C THR A 351 -25.21 0.56 -16.46
N GLY A 352 -24.33 -0.31 -15.94
CA GLY A 352 -23.42 -1.14 -16.73
C GLY A 352 -22.30 -0.36 -17.42
N ASN A 353 -22.21 0.96 -17.20
CA ASN A 353 -21.31 1.87 -17.90
C ASN A 353 -20.19 2.41 -17.02
N TYR A 354 -20.02 1.90 -15.80
CA TYR A 354 -18.94 2.29 -14.90
C TYR A 354 -18.06 1.11 -14.56
N ALA A 355 -16.74 1.32 -14.62
CA ALA A 355 -15.78 0.48 -13.92
C ALA A 355 -15.44 1.17 -12.59
N ILE A 356 -15.50 0.41 -11.50
CA ILE A 356 -15.24 0.88 -10.13
C ILE A 356 -14.27 -0.06 -9.42
N THR A 357 -13.24 0.51 -8.80
CA THR A 357 -12.30 -0.16 -7.89
C THR A 357 -12.32 0.51 -6.52
N VAL A 358 -12.00 -0.25 -5.49
CA VAL A 358 -12.00 0.19 -4.09
C VAL A 358 -10.75 -0.33 -3.39
N HIS A 359 -10.22 0.43 -2.43
CA HIS A 359 -8.93 0.12 -1.80
C HIS A 359 -9.05 0.18 -0.27
N THR A 360 -8.42 -0.78 0.39
CA THR A 360 -8.36 -0.86 1.85
C THR A 360 -7.30 0.07 2.43
N PHE A 361 -7.43 0.39 3.73
CA PHE A 361 -6.43 1.16 4.47
C PHE A 361 -5.07 0.45 4.50
N ALA A 362 -4.00 1.25 4.60
CA ALA A 362 -2.68 0.72 4.94
C ALA A 362 -2.71 0.08 6.32
N GLU A 363 -1.94 -1.00 6.52
CA GLU A 363 -1.95 -1.71 7.79
C GLU A 363 -1.34 -0.84 8.90
N THR A 364 -2.18 -0.54 9.88
CA THR A 364 -1.84 0.12 11.13
C THR A 364 -2.49 -0.65 12.28
N VAL A 365 -2.10 -0.35 13.52
CA VAL A 365 -2.76 -0.94 14.70
C VAL A 365 -4.29 -0.75 14.71
N ASP A 366 -4.79 0.34 14.10
CA ASP A 366 -6.24 0.67 14.06
C ASP A 366 -6.97 0.03 12.88
N THR A 367 -6.24 -0.41 11.85
CA THR A 367 -6.80 -0.85 10.57
C THR A 367 -6.41 -2.28 10.20
N GLU A 368 -5.59 -2.93 11.02
CA GLU A 368 -5.24 -4.35 10.89
C GLU A 368 -6.51 -5.21 10.86
N PHE A 369 -6.67 -6.01 9.81
CA PHE A 369 -7.79 -6.94 9.72
C PHE A 369 -7.70 -8.06 10.75
N SER A 370 -8.87 -8.52 11.22
CA SER A 370 -8.97 -9.73 12.05
C SER A 370 -8.50 -10.97 11.27
N GLU A 371 -8.21 -12.07 11.99
CA GLU A 371 -7.83 -13.33 11.35
C GLU A 371 -8.99 -13.89 10.50
N GLU A 372 -10.24 -13.67 10.93
CA GLU A 372 -11.44 -14.01 10.20
C GLU A 372 -11.55 -13.22 8.88
N ASP A 373 -11.32 -11.90 8.93
CA ASP A 373 -11.32 -11.02 7.76
C ASP A 373 -10.20 -11.41 6.77
N LYS A 374 -8.98 -11.66 7.29
CA LYS A 374 -7.84 -12.14 6.49
C LYS A 374 -8.16 -13.48 5.83
N LYS A 375 -8.81 -14.40 6.54
CA LYS A 375 -9.26 -15.70 6.01
C LYS A 375 -10.36 -15.55 4.96
N ALA A 376 -11.23 -14.55 5.09
CA ALA A 376 -12.21 -14.19 4.07
C ALA A 376 -11.57 -13.58 2.81
N GLY A 377 -10.28 -13.23 2.88
CA GLY A 377 -9.50 -12.70 1.75
C GLY A 377 -9.36 -11.18 1.76
N LEU A 378 -9.67 -10.50 2.87
CA LEU A 378 -9.36 -9.08 3.05
C LEU A 378 -7.88 -8.89 3.41
N ILE A 379 -7.30 -7.88 2.80
CA ILE A 379 -5.87 -7.55 2.84
C ILE A 379 -5.77 -6.03 2.87
N ASN A 380 -4.93 -5.50 3.75
CA ASN A 380 -4.61 -4.08 3.86
C ASN A 380 -3.77 -3.60 2.65
N SER A 381 -3.77 -2.29 2.36
CA SER A 381 -3.08 -1.67 1.21
C SER A 381 -3.39 -2.35 -0.13
N HIS A 382 -4.61 -2.85 -0.33
CA HIS A 382 -4.95 -3.69 -1.48
C HIS A 382 -6.16 -3.17 -2.24
N ALA A 383 -6.10 -3.29 -3.58
CA ALA A 383 -7.17 -2.86 -4.48
C ALA A 383 -8.08 -4.04 -4.84
N TYR A 384 -9.38 -3.78 -4.94
CA TYR A 384 -10.40 -4.76 -5.32
C TYR A 384 -11.29 -4.20 -6.42
N SER A 385 -11.81 -5.08 -7.27
CA SER A 385 -12.88 -4.71 -8.20
C SER A 385 -14.19 -4.66 -7.42
N LEU A 386 -14.94 -3.56 -7.50
CA LEU A 386 -16.28 -3.52 -6.94
C LEU A 386 -17.25 -4.24 -7.89
N LYS A 387 -17.95 -5.26 -7.38
CA LYS A 387 -18.86 -6.09 -8.19
C LYS A 387 -20.32 -5.69 -7.99
N ASN A 388 -20.75 -5.52 -6.74
CA ASN A 388 -22.14 -5.25 -6.41
C ASN A 388 -22.28 -4.44 -5.12
N VAL A 389 -23.34 -3.64 -5.03
CA VAL A 389 -23.73 -2.89 -3.82
C VAL A 389 -25.25 -2.98 -3.68
N THR A 390 -25.71 -3.64 -2.61
CA THR A 390 -27.13 -3.75 -2.24
C THR A 390 -27.45 -2.79 -1.09
N ASP A 391 -28.68 -2.86 -0.58
CA ASP A 391 -29.12 -2.06 0.57
C ASP A 391 -28.38 -2.44 1.86
N SER A 392 -27.87 -3.67 1.98
CA SER A 392 -27.22 -4.18 3.21
C SER A 392 -25.78 -4.61 3.02
N GLU A 393 -25.36 -4.96 1.80
CA GLU A 393 -24.09 -5.64 1.55
C GLU A 393 -23.32 -5.04 0.37
N VAL A 394 -22.01 -5.25 0.38
CA VAL A 394 -21.09 -4.90 -0.70
C VAL A 394 -20.29 -6.13 -1.08
N THR A 395 -20.22 -6.42 -2.38
CA THR A 395 -19.42 -7.52 -2.93
C THR A 395 -18.25 -6.95 -3.73
N VAL A 396 -17.03 -7.37 -3.38
CA VAL A 396 -15.79 -7.04 -4.07
C VAL A 396 -15.10 -8.30 -4.58
N ILE A 397 -14.20 -8.17 -5.55
CA ILE A 397 -13.39 -9.28 -6.06
C ILE A 397 -11.92 -9.03 -5.77
N ASN A 398 -11.27 -10.00 -5.13
CA ASN A 398 -9.85 -9.92 -4.80
C ASN A 398 -9.00 -10.31 -6.02
N PRO A 399 -8.12 -9.43 -6.53
CA PRO A 399 -7.31 -9.71 -7.71
C PRO A 399 -6.28 -10.84 -7.53
N LEU A 400 -5.93 -11.21 -6.29
CA LEU A 400 -4.97 -12.29 -6.00
C LEU A 400 -5.54 -13.70 -6.11
N THR A 401 -6.87 -13.85 -6.00
CA THR A 401 -7.51 -15.17 -5.94
C THR A 401 -8.78 -15.29 -6.79
N GLN A 402 -9.16 -14.19 -7.43
CA GLN A 402 -10.45 -13.99 -8.11
C GLN A 402 -11.68 -14.25 -7.22
N LYS A 403 -11.51 -14.44 -5.90
CA LYS A 403 -12.61 -14.73 -4.99
C LYS A 403 -13.47 -13.49 -4.75
N GLU A 404 -14.77 -13.73 -4.75
CA GLU A 404 -15.76 -12.74 -4.33
C GLU A 404 -15.86 -12.72 -2.81
N ILE A 405 -15.86 -11.51 -2.27
CA ILE A 405 -15.95 -11.24 -0.85
C ILE A 405 -17.17 -10.36 -0.64
N THR A 406 -18.17 -10.86 0.07
CA THR A 406 -19.37 -10.10 0.44
C THR A 406 -19.32 -9.76 1.91
N ILE A 407 -19.46 -8.47 2.23
CA ILE A 407 -19.46 -7.93 3.59
C ILE A 407 -20.61 -6.95 3.77
N SER A 408 -20.96 -6.63 5.02
CA SER A 408 -21.95 -5.59 5.30
C SER A 408 -21.45 -4.22 4.85
N ARG A 409 -22.37 -3.29 4.56
CA ARG A 409 -22.02 -1.89 4.24
C ARG A 409 -21.23 -1.20 5.37
N GLU A 410 -21.59 -1.48 6.62
CA GLU A 410 -20.88 -0.96 7.79
C GLU A 410 -19.41 -1.38 7.78
N LYS A 411 -19.16 -2.70 7.67
CA LYS A 411 -17.79 -3.23 7.57
C LYS A 411 -17.06 -2.66 6.37
N PHE A 412 -17.74 -2.51 5.22
CA PHE A 412 -17.13 -1.91 4.04
C PHE A 412 -16.63 -0.47 4.32
N MET A 413 -17.45 0.38 4.94
CA MET A 413 -17.08 1.77 5.25
C MET A 413 -15.95 1.86 6.28
N GLU A 414 -15.80 0.87 7.16
CA GLU A 414 -14.69 0.76 8.11
C GLU A 414 -13.40 0.26 7.44
N SER A 415 -13.51 -0.66 6.48
CA SER A 415 -12.40 -1.37 5.86
C SER A 415 -11.79 -0.65 4.65
N PHE A 416 -12.58 0.14 3.92
CA PHE A 416 -12.19 0.73 2.64
C PHE A 416 -12.05 2.25 2.73
N ILE A 417 -10.90 2.76 2.29
CA ILE A 417 -10.55 4.18 2.38
C ILE A 417 -10.84 4.93 1.08
N THR A 418 -10.44 4.35 -0.07
CA THR A 418 -10.53 5.04 -1.35
C THR A 418 -11.29 4.25 -2.38
N PHE A 419 -11.88 4.97 -3.34
CA PHE A 419 -12.41 4.40 -4.55
C PHE A 419 -11.88 5.13 -5.77
N ALA A 420 -11.91 4.45 -6.91
CA ALA A 420 -11.75 5.06 -8.21
C ALA A 420 -12.87 4.53 -9.13
N GLN A 421 -13.50 5.42 -9.88
CA GLN A 421 -14.51 5.05 -10.88
C GLN A 421 -14.31 5.80 -12.18
N VAL A 422 -14.72 5.19 -13.29
CA VAL A 422 -14.71 5.84 -14.60
C VAL A 422 -15.96 5.49 -15.38
N LYS A 423 -16.59 6.51 -15.97
CA LYS A 423 -17.71 6.34 -16.90
C LYS A 423 -17.19 5.94 -18.27
N LEU A 424 -17.48 4.73 -18.72
CA LEU A 424 -16.98 4.15 -19.95
C LEU A 424 -17.73 4.62 -21.20
N GLU A 425 -18.98 5.09 -21.04
CA GLU A 425 -19.80 5.70 -22.10
C GLU A 425 -20.06 7.20 -21.88
#